data_AF-A0A536HDW2-F1
#
_entry.id   AF-A0A536HDW2-F1
#
_cell.length_a   1.000
_cell.length_b   1.000
_cell.length_c   1.000
_cell.angle_alpha   90.00
_cell.angle_beta   90.00
_cell.angle_gamma   90.00
#
_symmetry.space_group_name_H-M   'P 1'
#
loop_
_entity.id
_entity.type
_entity.pdbx_description
1 polymer ?
#
loop_
_entity_poly.entity_id
_entity_poly.type
_entity_poly.pdbx_seq_one_letter_code
_entity_poly.pdbx_strand_id
1 'polypeptide(L)'
;MCQDPKVYNLLLIAVAVIAPVVEEAVKPLGVIILIGRIRSAAEAFVLGLACGIGFDLIETSGYISANYNDWLSTALIRTGAGLLHGFGAAMVALGWYYLVHPGKKHVLKAFGCWLYAVAQHALWNGSWGLVLLPAPFGQFFNNLMLTIGAVTLPYYVIINIAEALFMLGFFLYITGRIRGVEVEKQAR
;
A
#
# COMPACT_ATOMS: atom_id res chain seq x y z
N MET A 1 15.46 -10.60 -23.83
CA MET A 1 15.85 -9.31 -23.21
C MET A 1 15.99 -9.38 -21.68
N CYS A 2 15.38 -10.35 -20.98
CA CYS A 2 15.40 -10.46 -19.51
C CYS A 2 16.46 -11.43 -18.94
N GLN A 3 17.73 -11.34 -19.36
CA GLN A 3 18.81 -12.13 -18.73
C GLN A 3 20.03 -11.31 -18.32
N ASP A 4 20.01 -9.98 -18.49
CA ASP A 4 21.06 -9.12 -17.93
C ASP A 4 20.68 -8.77 -16.47
N PRO A 5 21.47 -9.19 -15.47
CA PRO A 5 21.23 -8.87 -14.06
C PRO A 5 21.11 -7.36 -13.80
N LYS A 6 21.73 -6.51 -14.62
CA LYS A 6 21.68 -5.04 -14.48
C LYS A 6 20.31 -4.48 -14.85
N VAL A 7 19.75 -4.92 -15.96
CA VAL A 7 18.40 -4.50 -16.41
C VAL A 7 17.36 -4.94 -15.39
N TYR A 8 17.52 -6.14 -14.83
CA TYR A 8 16.63 -6.64 -13.80
C TYR A 8 16.72 -5.84 -12.48
N ASN A 9 17.93 -5.61 -11.95
CA ASN A 9 18.11 -4.83 -10.74
C ASN A 9 17.55 -3.41 -10.89
N LEU A 10 17.71 -2.82 -12.07
CA LEU A 10 17.12 -1.53 -12.40
C LEU A 10 15.59 -1.56 -12.35
N LEU A 11 14.95 -2.58 -12.93
CA LEU A 11 13.50 -2.76 -12.88
C LEU A 11 13.00 -2.97 -11.45
N LEU A 12 13.70 -3.78 -10.65
CA LEU A 12 13.34 -4.01 -9.25
C LEU A 12 13.43 -2.71 -8.44
N ILE A 13 14.50 -1.94 -8.60
CA ILE A 13 14.63 -0.62 -7.94
C ILE A 13 13.53 0.32 -8.41
N ALA A 14 13.24 0.35 -9.71
CA ALA A 14 12.19 1.21 -10.26
C ALA A 14 10.81 0.88 -9.66
N VAL A 15 10.45 -0.41 -9.62
CA VAL A 15 9.10 -0.86 -9.23
C VAL A 15 8.95 -1.00 -7.71
N ALA A 16 9.97 -1.41 -6.98
CA ALA A 16 9.90 -1.64 -5.53
C ALA A 16 10.40 -0.46 -4.69
N VAL A 17 11.08 0.54 -5.27
CA VAL A 17 11.59 1.69 -4.51
C VAL A 17 11.10 3.01 -5.09
N ILE A 18 11.40 3.28 -6.37
CA ILE A 18 11.10 4.58 -6.98
C ILE A 18 9.59 4.79 -7.10
N ALA A 19 8.87 3.82 -7.69
CA ALA A 19 7.44 3.89 -7.85
C ALA A 19 6.70 4.05 -6.51
N PRO A 20 6.93 3.24 -5.46
CA PRO A 20 6.30 3.45 -4.16
C PRO A 20 6.55 4.84 -3.55
N VAL A 21 7.77 5.35 -3.62
CA VAL A 21 8.10 6.69 -3.09
C VAL A 21 7.29 7.78 -3.81
N VAL A 22 7.22 7.71 -5.14
CA VAL A 22 6.50 8.69 -5.96
C VAL A 22 4.99 8.54 -5.75
N GLU A 23 4.48 7.33 -5.87
CA GLU A 23 3.04 7.07 -5.80
C GLU A 23 2.45 7.41 -4.45
N GLU A 24 3.09 7.01 -3.34
CA GLU A 24 2.56 7.32 -2.01
C GLU A 24 2.61 8.83 -1.71
N ALA A 25 3.49 9.59 -2.37
CA ALA A 25 3.48 11.05 -2.28
C ALA A 25 2.39 11.71 -3.15
N VAL A 26 2.02 11.09 -4.27
CA VAL A 26 1.07 11.64 -5.26
C VAL A 26 -0.38 11.23 -4.97
N LYS A 27 -0.61 9.99 -4.55
CA LYS A 27 -1.94 9.42 -4.24
C LYS A 27 -2.82 10.36 -3.40
N PRO A 28 -2.34 10.92 -2.28
CA PRO A 28 -3.20 11.70 -1.40
C PRO A 28 -3.30 13.17 -1.80
N LEU A 29 -2.73 13.63 -2.94
CA LEU A 29 -2.74 15.05 -3.32
C LEU A 29 -4.15 15.66 -3.38
N GLY A 30 -5.19 14.87 -3.65
CA GLY A 30 -6.59 15.31 -3.56
C GLY A 30 -6.97 15.87 -2.18
N VAL A 31 -6.33 15.39 -1.10
CA VAL A 31 -6.52 15.88 0.26
C VAL A 31 -6.02 17.32 0.43
N ILE A 32 -4.98 17.74 -0.32
CA ILE A 32 -4.42 19.09 -0.21
C ILE A 32 -5.48 20.15 -0.54
N ILE A 33 -6.37 19.86 -1.49
CA ILE A 33 -7.47 20.77 -1.89
C ILE A 33 -8.39 21.07 -0.71
N LEU A 34 -8.57 20.10 0.20
CA LEU A 34 -9.48 20.20 1.35
C LEU A 34 -8.74 20.42 2.67
N ILE A 35 -7.40 20.49 2.68
CA ILE A 35 -6.59 20.44 3.90
C ILE A 35 -6.96 21.51 4.94
N GLY A 36 -7.37 22.71 4.49
CA GLY A 36 -7.81 23.80 5.37
C GLY A 36 -9.22 23.66 5.92
N ARG A 37 -10.01 22.71 5.37
CA ARG A 37 -11.38 22.40 5.83
C ARG A 37 -11.43 21.20 6.76
N ILE A 38 -10.42 20.34 6.72
CA ILE A 38 -10.32 19.15 7.58
C ILE A 38 -10.27 19.60 9.04
N ARG A 39 -11.07 18.97 9.90
CA ARG A 39 -11.19 19.33 11.32
C ARG A 39 -10.69 18.24 12.27
N SER A 40 -10.56 17.00 11.79
CA SER A 40 -10.12 15.86 12.59
C SER A 40 -9.14 14.96 11.85
N ALA A 41 -8.38 14.18 12.63
CA ALA A 41 -7.50 13.13 12.12
C ALA A 41 -8.30 12.05 11.37
N ALA A 42 -9.52 11.75 11.81
CA ALA A 42 -10.42 10.81 11.16
C ALA A 42 -10.83 11.28 9.76
N GLU A 43 -11.16 12.56 9.63
CA GLU A 43 -11.52 13.15 8.34
C GLU A 43 -10.32 13.13 7.37
N ALA A 44 -9.12 13.49 7.83
CA ALA A 44 -7.91 13.37 7.03
C ALA A 44 -7.65 11.93 6.55
N PHE A 45 -7.80 10.97 7.46
CA PHE A 45 -7.60 9.56 7.19
C PHE A 45 -8.59 9.03 6.15
N VAL A 46 -9.88 9.33 6.30
CA VAL A 46 -10.94 8.89 5.36
C VAL A 46 -10.79 9.54 4.00
N LEU A 47 -10.45 10.83 3.92
CA LEU A 47 -10.18 11.50 2.65
C LEU A 47 -8.96 10.91 1.94
N GLY A 48 -7.89 10.61 2.68
CA GLY A 48 -6.73 9.91 2.14
C GLY A 48 -7.08 8.50 1.66
N LEU A 49 -7.88 7.75 2.45
CA LEU A 49 -8.37 6.42 2.09
C LEU A 49 -9.12 6.43 0.76
N ALA A 50 -10.03 7.40 0.58
CA ALA A 50 -10.78 7.58 -0.65
C ALA A 50 -9.87 7.90 -1.85
N CYS A 51 -8.85 8.76 -1.66
CA CYS A 51 -7.87 9.06 -2.70
C CYS A 51 -7.09 7.80 -3.12
N GLY A 52 -6.64 7.00 -2.16
CA GLY A 52 -5.91 5.76 -2.42
C GLY A 52 -6.75 4.69 -3.13
N ILE A 53 -8.02 4.52 -2.74
CA ILE A 53 -8.95 3.63 -3.44
C ILE A 53 -9.21 4.12 -4.88
N GLY A 54 -9.36 5.43 -5.08
CA GLY A 54 -9.50 6.00 -6.42
C GLY A 54 -8.28 5.72 -7.31
N PHE A 55 -7.08 5.82 -6.74
CA PHE A 55 -5.84 5.43 -7.44
C PHE A 55 -5.83 3.94 -7.78
N ASP A 56 -6.15 3.06 -6.82
CA ASP A 56 -6.19 1.61 -7.03
C ASP A 56 -7.14 1.22 -8.17
N LEU A 57 -8.31 1.86 -8.26
CA LEU A 57 -9.25 1.62 -9.36
C LEU A 57 -8.63 1.93 -10.73
N ILE A 58 -7.90 3.06 -10.85
CA ILE A 58 -7.23 3.44 -12.10
C ILE A 58 -6.09 2.46 -12.41
N GLU A 59 -5.25 2.16 -11.42
CA GLU A 59 -4.11 1.26 -11.57
C GLU A 59 -4.57 -0.15 -11.96
N THR A 60 -5.52 -0.71 -11.22
CA THR A 60 -6.09 -2.04 -11.47
C THR A 60 -6.77 -2.12 -12.83
N SER A 61 -7.46 -1.05 -13.27
CA SER A 61 -8.01 -0.99 -14.63
C SER A 61 -6.93 -1.05 -15.70
N GLY A 62 -5.79 -0.38 -15.47
CA GLY A 62 -4.62 -0.45 -16.33
C GLY A 62 -4.03 -1.86 -16.42
N TYR A 63 -3.86 -2.55 -15.27
CA TYR A 63 -3.40 -3.94 -15.24
C TYR A 63 -4.35 -4.90 -15.95
N ILE A 64 -5.66 -4.75 -15.73
CA ILE A 64 -6.69 -5.55 -16.42
C ILE A 64 -6.62 -5.31 -17.93
N SER A 65 -6.47 -4.05 -18.35
CA SER A 65 -6.33 -3.72 -19.78
C SER A 65 -5.07 -4.32 -20.40
N ALA A 66 -3.95 -4.33 -19.66
CA ALA A 66 -2.68 -4.90 -20.13
C ALA A 66 -2.69 -6.43 -20.18
N ASN A 67 -3.46 -7.08 -19.30
CA ASN A 67 -3.57 -8.54 -19.20
C ASN A 67 -5.00 -9.03 -19.48
N TYR A 68 -5.62 -8.50 -20.55
CA TYR A 68 -7.05 -8.68 -20.82
C TYR A 68 -7.52 -10.15 -20.87
N ASN A 69 -6.70 -11.05 -21.40
CA ASN A 69 -7.05 -12.48 -21.50
C ASN A 69 -7.17 -13.19 -20.15
N ASP A 70 -6.60 -12.62 -19.09
CA ASP A 70 -6.64 -13.14 -17.71
C ASP A 70 -7.12 -12.06 -16.73
N TRP A 71 -8.09 -11.25 -17.19
CA TRP A 71 -8.60 -10.10 -16.44
C TRP A 71 -9.17 -10.49 -15.07
N LEU A 72 -9.84 -11.64 -14.95
CA LEU A 72 -10.48 -12.07 -13.71
C LEU A 72 -9.45 -12.42 -12.65
N SER A 73 -8.44 -13.21 -13.01
CA SER A 73 -7.30 -13.53 -12.14
C SER A 73 -6.58 -12.26 -11.71
N THR A 74 -6.33 -11.35 -12.66
CA THR A 74 -5.71 -10.05 -12.40
C THR A 74 -6.53 -9.23 -11.40
N ALA A 75 -7.85 -9.12 -11.60
CA ALA A 75 -8.74 -8.39 -10.70
C ALA A 75 -8.78 -8.99 -9.29
N LEU A 76 -8.81 -10.32 -9.17
CA LEU A 76 -8.82 -11.01 -7.88
C LEU A 76 -7.51 -10.78 -7.10
N ILE A 77 -6.36 -10.90 -7.77
CA ILE A 77 -5.05 -10.66 -7.15
C ILE A 77 -4.93 -9.20 -6.70
N ARG A 78 -5.46 -8.26 -7.49
CA ARG A 78 -5.40 -6.82 -7.21
C ARG A 78 -6.42 -6.34 -6.19
N THR A 79 -7.40 -7.16 -5.78
CA THR A 79 -8.34 -6.77 -4.71
C THR A 79 -7.61 -6.41 -3.40
N GLY A 80 -6.48 -7.06 -3.10
CA GLY A 80 -5.65 -6.69 -1.95
C GLY A 80 -4.91 -5.36 -2.09
N ALA A 81 -4.67 -4.89 -3.33
CA ALA A 81 -4.03 -3.61 -3.59
C ALA A 81 -4.91 -2.41 -3.20
N GLY A 82 -6.24 -2.58 -3.17
CA GLY A 82 -7.15 -1.56 -2.64
C GLY A 82 -6.87 -1.22 -1.17
N LEU A 83 -6.58 -2.23 -0.35
CA LEU A 83 -6.17 -2.00 1.05
C LEU A 83 -4.80 -1.35 1.13
N LEU A 84 -3.85 -1.79 0.30
CA LEU A 84 -2.49 -1.22 0.22
C LEU A 84 -2.55 0.28 -0.10
N HIS A 85 -3.15 0.65 -1.23
CA HIS A 85 -3.18 2.02 -1.73
C HIS A 85 -4.09 2.90 -0.88
N GLY A 86 -5.26 2.40 -0.51
CA GLY A 86 -6.17 3.09 0.39
C GLY A 86 -5.50 3.42 1.72
N PHE A 87 -4.94 2.42 2.41
CA PHE A 87 -4.34 2.64 3.71
C PHE A 87 -3.05 3.47 3.63
N GLY A 88 -2.23 3.29 2.59
CA GLY A 88 -1.04 4.10 2.35
C GLY A 88 -1.37 5.58 2.21
N ALA A 89 -2.31 5.91 1.32
CA ALA A 89 -2.76 7.28 1.13
C ALA A 89 -3.41 7.86 2.39
N ALA A 90 -4.17 7.06 3.14
CA ALA A 90 -4.75 7.47 4.43
C ALA A 90 -3.68 7.83 5.46
N MET A 91 -2.60 7.04 5.57
CA MET A 91 -1.48 7.31 6.47
C MET A 91 -0.74 8.58 6.07
N VAL A 92 -0.43 8.77 4.78
CA VAL A 92 0.24 10.00 4.31
C VAL A 92 -0.63 11.23 4.58
N ALA A 93 -1.93 11.17 4.28
CA ALA A 93 -2.89 12.25 4.57
C ALA A 93 -2.97 12.56 6.07
N LEU A 94 -2.98 11.54 6.92
CA LEU A 94 -2.90 11.69 8.38
C LEU A 94 -1.59 12.37 8.82
N GLY A 95 -0.48 12.01 8.18
CA GLY A 95 0.82 12.66 8.38
C GLY A 95 0.77 14.15 8.04
N TRP A 96 0.18 14.52 6.90
CA TRP A 96 -0.02 15.91 6.50
C TRP A 96 -0.93 16.67 7.48
N TYR A 97 -2.01 16.05 7.94
CA TYR A 97 -2.88 16.62 8.97
C TYR A 97 -2.10 17.04 10.22
N TYR A 98 -1.19 16.18 10.72
CA TYR A 98 -0.34 16.50 11.87
C TYR A 98 0.69 17.61 11.63
N LEU A 99 1.04 17.90 10.38
CA LEU A 99 1.98 18.98 10.04
C LEU A 99 1.29 20.36 9.98
N VAL A 100 0.04 20.38 9.52
CA VAL A 100 -0.68 21.63 9.18
C VAL A 100 -1.63 22.13 10.28
N HIS A 101 -2.05 21.27 11.22
CA HIS A 101 -3.00 21.66 12.26
C HIS A 101 -2.35 22.32 13.49
N PRO A 102 -3.02 23.31 14.13
CA PRO A 102 -2.49 24.00 15.31
C PRO A 102 -2.29 23.05 16.49
N GLY A 103 -1.07 22.98 17.02
CA GLY A 103 -0.67 22.08 18.11
C GLY A 103 0.81 21.70 18.04
N LYS A 104 1.22 20.65 18.78
CA LYS A 104 2.58 20.08 18.64
C LYS A 104 2.73 19.49 17.24
N LYS A 105 3.47 20.17 16.36
CA LYS A 105 3.88 19.63 15.05
C LYS A 105 4.71 18.37 15.28
N HIS A 106 4.16 17.22 14.91
CA HIS A 106 4.83 15.94 15.11
C HIS A 106 5.47 15.48 13.79
N VAL A 107 6.54 16.16 13.37
CA VAL A 107 7.30 15.81 12.16
C VAL A 107 7.67 14.33 12.13
N LEU A 108 8.07 13.77 13.28
CA LEU A 108 8.37 12.34 13.40
C LEU A 108 7.16 11.44 13.15
N LYS A 109 5.95 11.84 13.58
CA LYS A 109 4.72 11.07 13.29
C LYS A 109 4.39 11.15 11.80
N ALA A 110 4.51 12.34 11.20
CA ALA A 110 4.27 12.52 9.77
C ALA A 110 5.26 11.70 8.93
N PHE A 111 6.54 11.74 9.28
CA PHE A 111 7.56 10.91 8.65
C PHE A 111 7.28 9.42 8.85
N GLY A 112 6.91 8.99 10.07
CA GLY A 112 6.54 7.60 10.33
C GLY A 112 5.34 7.13 9.51
N CYS A 113 4.33 7.99 9.29
CA CYS A 113 3.18 7.64 8.45
C CYS A 113 3.57 7.50 6.97
N TRP A 114 4.39 8.42 6.45
CA TRP A 114 4.90 8.34 5.10
C TRP A 114 5.83 7.14 4.89
N LEU A 115 6.76 6.91 5.83
CA LEU A 115 7.69 5.80 5.79
C LEU A 115 6.94 4.46 5.83
N TYR A 116 5.89 4.34 6.67
CA TYR A 116 5.03 3.16 6.66
C TYR A 116 4.40 2.94 5.29
N ALA A 117 3.79 3.98 4.70
CA ALA A 117 3.10 3.89 3.40
C ALA A 117 4.05 3.44 2.29
N VAL A 118 5.26 4.02 2.23
CA VAL A 118 6.30 3.64 1.27
C VAL A 118 6.80 2.23 1.54
N ALA A 119 7.07 1.86 2.80
CA ALA A 119 7.61 0.55 3.15
C ALA A 119 6.63 -0.58 2.84
N GLN A 120 5.35 -0.45 3.19
CA GLN A 120 4.34 -1.48 2.87
C GLN A 120 4.23 -1.68 1.35
N HIS A 121 4.30 -0.61 0.57
CA HIS A 121 4.14 -0.68 -0.88
C HIS A 121 5.41 -1.19 -1.57
N ALA A 122 6.58 -0.81 -1.06
CA ALA A 122 7.85 -1.40 -1.45
C ALA A 122 7.89 -2.92 -1.18
N LEU A 123 7.37 -3.38 -0.05
CA LEU A 123 7.25 -4.81 0.27
C LEU A 123 6.30 -5.51 -0.70
N TRP A 124 5.11 -4.96 -0.90
CA TRP A 124 4.13 -5.50 -1.84
C TRP A 124 4.70 -5.67 -3.26
N ASN A 125 5.32 -4.61 -3.80
CA ASN A 125 5.92 -4.66 -5.14
C ASN A 125 7.20 -5.52 -5.17
N GLY A 126 7.99 -5.50 -4.11
CA GLY A 126 9.23 -6.28 -3.99
C GLY A 126 8.98 -7.78 -3.84
N SER A 127 7.82 -8.19 -3.32
CA SER A 127 7.44 -9.60 -3.13
C SER A 127 7.51 -10.39 -4.44
N TRP A 128 7.14 -9.78 -5.57
CA TRP A 128 7.25 -10.37 -6.90
C TRP A 128 8.71 -10.70 -7.29
N GLY A 129 9.67 -9.93 -6.78
CA GLY A 129 11.10 -10.13 -7.04
C GLY A 129 11.73 -11.27 -6.25
N LEU A 130 11.04 -11.91 -5.30
CA LEU A 130 11.63 -12.93 -4.42
C LEU A 130 12.15 -14.16 -5.16
N VAL A 131 11.50 -14.55 -6.26
CA VAL A 131 11.94 -15.67 -7.12
C VAL A 131 13.29 -15.42 -7.81
N LEU A 132 13.76 -14.19 -7.78
CA LEU A 132 14.96 -13.74 -8.49
C LEU A 132 16.16 -13.63 -7.55
N LEU A 133 15.98 -13.94 -6.27
CA LEU A 133 17.07 -14.11 -5.32
C LEU A 133 17.97 -15.28 -5.73
N PRO A 134 19.30 -15.21 -5.43
CA PRO A 134 20.20 -16.33 -5.66
C PRO A 134 19.71 -17.62 -5.00
N ALA A 135 20.08 -18.76 -5.58
CA ALA A 135 19.83 -20.06 -4.96
C ALA A 135 20.46 -20.09 -3.55
N PRO A 136 19.78 -20.68 -2.55
CA PRO A 136 18.56 -21.49 -2.67
C PRO A 136 17.23 -20.71 -2.62
N PHE A 137 17.26 -19.41 -2.31
CA PHE A 137 16.04 -18.65 -1.95
C PHE A 137 15.09 -18.42 -3.12
N GLY A 138 15.58 -18.01 -4.28
CA GLY A 138 14.71 -17.80 -5.45
C GLY A 138 14.03 -19.09 -5.91
N GLN A 139 14.77 -20.20 -5.89
CA GLN A 139 14.23 -21.53 -6.19
C GLN A 139 13.18 -21.98 -5.18
N PHE A 140 13.39 -21.69 -3.89
CA PHE A 140 12.40 -21.96 -2.86
C PHE A 140 11.07 -21.26 -3.16
N PHE A 141 11.07 -19.95 -3.43
CA PHE A 141 9.84 -19.22 -3.75
C PHE A 141 9.21 -19.66 -5.07
N ASN A 142 10.02 -19.98 -6.08
CA ASN A 142 9.53 -20.41 -7.38
C ASN A 142 8.79 -21.77 -7.29
N ASN A 143 9.19 -22.62 -6.35
CA ASN A 143 8.59 -23.93 -6.11
C ASN A 143 7.51 -23.90 -5.02
N LEU A 144 7.33 -22.77 -4.31
CA LEU A 144 6.35 -22.65 -3.24
C LEU A 144 4.95 -22.51 -3.85
N MET A 145 4.20 -23.60 -3.79
CA MET A 145 2.79 -23.67 -4.20
C MET A 145 1.97 -24.26 -3.06
N LEU A 146 0.80 -23.66 -2.80
CA LEU A 146 -0.16 -24.13 -1.81
C LEU A 146 -1.42 -24.61 -2.52
N THR A 147 -1.68 -25.92 -2.49
CA THR A 147 -2.90 -26.50 -3.05
C THR A 147 -3.94 -26.69 -1.96
N ILE A 148 -5.12 -26.08 -2.15
CA ILE A 148 -6.28 -26.18 -1.26
C ILE A 148 -7.45 -26.71 -2.09
N GLY A 149 -7.77 -28.00 -1.91
CA GLY A 149 -8.80 -28.66 -2.72
C GLY A 149 -8.45 -28.61 -4.21
N ALA A 150 -9.29 -27.92 -5.00
CA ALA A 150 -9.10 -27.76 -6.45
C ALA A 150 -8.27 -26.51 -6.85
N VAL A 151 -7.89 -25.67 -5.89
CA VAL A 151 -7.19 -24.39 -6.17
C VAL A 151 -5.72 -24.52 -5.82
N THR A 152 -4.83 -24.10 -6.71
CA THR A 152 -3.38 -23.99 -6.43
C THR A 152 -2.97 -22.53 -6.41
N LEU A 153 -2.40 -22.11 -5.28
CA LEU A 153 -1.95 -20.74 -5.05
C LEU A 153 -0.42 -20.68 -5.19
N PRO A 154 0.12 -19.88 -6.12
CA PRO A 154 1.55 -19.62 -6.21
C PRO A 154 2.02 -18.74 -5.05
N TYR A 155 3.33 -18.74 -4.79
CA TYR A 155 3.94 -18.04 -3.65
C TYR A 155 3.50 -16.57 -3.51
N TYR A 156 3.42 -15.82 -4.62
CA TYR A 156 3.10 -14.39 -4.57
C TYR A 156 1.68 -14.13 -4.02
N VAL A 157 0.72 -15.02 -4.31
CA VAL A 157 -0.64 -14.90 -3.76
C VAL A 157 -0.61 -15.12 -2.25
N ILE A 158 0.17 -16.09 -1.79
CA ILE A 158 0.31 -16.40 -0.36
C ILE A 158 0.91 -15.21 0.38
N ILE A 159 1.97 -14.61 -0.18
CA ILE A 159 2.63 -13.44 0.41
C ILE A 159 1.68 -12.24 0.43
N ASN A 160 1.00 -11.94 -0.68
CA ASN A 160 0.03 -10.84 -0.75
C ASN A 160 -1.11 -11.01 0.26
N ILE A 161 -1.58 -12.24 0.50
CA ILE A 161 -2.57 -12.52 1.55
C ILE A 161 -2.00 -12.21 2.92
N ALA A 162 -0.78 -12.67 3.22
CA ALA A 162 -0.13 -12.41 4.51
C ALA A 162 0.09 -10.90 4.75
N GLU A 163 0.56 -10.18 3.72
CA GLU A 163 0.71 -8.72 3.76
C GLU A 163 -0.63 -8.01 3.94
N ALA A 164 -1.68 -8.43 3.22
CA ALA A 164 -3.02 -7.87 3.36
C ALA A 164 -3.59 -8.07 4.77
N LEU A 165 -3.37 -9.24 5.38
CA LEU A 165 -3.79 -9.49 6.76
C LEU A 165 -3.02 -8.62 7.76
N PHE A 166 -1.71 -8.44 7.56
CA PHE A 166 -0.91 -7.52 8.38
C PHE A 166 -1.39 -6.07 8.24
N MET A 167 -1.59 -5.60 7.00
CA MET A 167 -2.13 -4.28 6.70
C MET A 167 -3.51 -4.08 7.34
N LEU A 168 -4.38 -5.09 7.28
CA LEU A 168 -5.71 -5.05 7.89
C LEU A 168 -5.62 -4.93 9.41
N GLY A 169 -4.77 -5.73 10.05
CA GLY A 169 -4.52 -5.65 11.49
C GLY A 169 -4.04 -4.26 11.92
N PHE A 170 -3.09 -3.68 11.17
CA PHE A 170 -2.59 -2.36 11.46
C PHE A 170 -3.59 -1.24 11.14
N PHE A 171 -4.39 -1.39 10.08
CA PHE A 171 -5.51 -0.51 9.76
C PHE A 171 -6.53 -0.46 10.90
N LEU A 172 -6.93 -1.61 11.44
CA LEU A 172 -7.84 -1.70 12.58
C LEU A 172 -7.24 -1.06 13.84
N TYR A 173 -5.95 -1.26 14.08
CA TYR A 173 -5.23 -0.60 15.18
C TYR A 173 -5.25 0.93 15.05
N ILE A 174 -4.88 1.47 13.88
CA ILE A 174 -4.82 2.92 13.64
C ILE A 174 -6.20 3.56 13.72
N THR A 175 -7.20 2.97 13.07
CA THR A 175 -8.59 3.47 13.11
C THR A 175 -9.15 3.47 14.53
N GLY A 176 -8.88 2.42 15.32
CA GLY A 176 -9.22 2.37 16.74
C GLY A 176 -8.57 3.49 17.55
N ARG A 177 -7.28 3.79 17.30
CA ARG A 177 -6.55 4.89 17.96
C ARG A 177 -7.11 6.27 17.58
N ILE A 178 -7.39 6.50 16.30
CA ILE A 178 -7.97 7.77 15.81
C ILE A 178 -9.34 8.01 16.45
N ARG A 179 -10.20 6.98 16.49
CA ARG A 179 -11.53 7.07 17.11
C ARG A 179 -11.44 7.39 18.61
N GLY A 180 -10.52 6.76 19.34
CA GLY A 180 -10.32 7.03 20.77
C GLY A 180 -9.95 8.49 21.06
N VAL A 181 -9.07 9.07 20.24
CA VAL A 181 -8.67 10.49 20.38
C VAL A 181 -9.86 11.43 20.13
N GLU A 182 -10.70 11.14 19.15
CA GLU A 182 -11.85 12.00 18.83
C GLU A 182 -12.91 11.97 19.95
N VAL A 183 -13.17 10.79 20.52
CA VAL A 183 -14.07 10.63 21.67
C VAL A 183 -13.56 11.41 22.89
N GLU A 184 -12.27 11.34 23.19
CA GLU A 184 -11.68 12.08 24.32
C GLU A 184 -11.77 13.61 24.11
N LYS A 185 -11.63 14.08 22.87
CA LYS A 185 -11.74 15.50 22.51
C LYS A 185 -13.19 16.02 22.63
N GLN A 186 -14.18 15.18 22.36
CA GLN A 186 -15.61 15.52 22.53
C GLN A 186 -16.07 15.51 23.99
N ALA A 187 -15.38 14.77 24.86
CA ALA A 187 -15.69 14.67 26.29
C ALA A 187 -15.10 15.82 27.13
N ARG A 188 -14.33 16.73 26.54
CA ARG A 188 -13.70 17.90 27.17
C ARG A 188 -14.39 19.18 26.72
#